data_AF-A0AAJ0LEM0-F1
#
_entry.id   AF-A0AAJ0LEM0-F1
#
_cell.length_a   1.000
_cell.length_b   1.000
_cell.length_c   1.000
_cell.angle_alpha   90.00
_cell.angle_beta   90.00
_cell.angle_gamma   90.00
#
_symmetry.space_group_name_H-M   'P 1'
#
loop_
_entity.id
_entity.type
_entity.pdbx_description
1 polymer ?
#
loop_
_entity_poly.entity_id
_entity_poly.type
_entity_poly.pdbx_seq_one_letter_code
_entity_poly.pdbx_strand_id
1 'polypeptide(L)'
;MQWNLKEISCLQSLTRLLYNTIIKLLYTIKGGFTVRSTLATFNQLNLLYQEQKKHWALRLNLKLAQVNILMAIEPDQERISHAELTTLTKLDASTLSRQLNTMAQEGLLTKVTGADPRQRVYALTPTAKTALSTLQQLQTELENHIQQNWSTDEQQLLKILLNRYYQSFNRPLK
;
A
#
# COMPACT_ATOMS: atom_id res chain seq x y z
N MET A 1 -17.00 25.38 39.85
CA MET A 1 -15.66 25.81 39.41
C MET A 1 -15.57 25.60 37.90
N GLN A 2 -15.92 26.62 37.12
CA GLN A 2 -15.90 26.57 35.65
C GLN A 2 -14.56 27.11 35.16
N TRP A 3 -13.80 26.28 34.44
CA TRP A 3 -12.52 26.68 33.83
C TRP A 3 -12.76 27.55 32.61
N ASN A 4 -11.95 28.61 32.44
CA ASN A 4 -12.06 29.55 31.32
C ASN A 4 -11.59 28.90 30.01
N LEU A 5 -12.24 29.22 28.88
CA LEU A 5 -11.86 28.74 27.53
C LEU A 5 -10.38 28.97 27.19
N LYS A 6 -9.75 30.02 27.74
CA LYS A 6 -8.30 30.25 27.58
C LYS A 6 -7.44 29.23 28.32
N GLU A 7 -7.85 28.77 29.49
CA GLU A 7 -7.13 27.77 30.28
C GLU A 7 -7.24 26.38 29.64
N ILE A 8 -8.41 26.05 29.09
CA ILE A 8 -8.63 24.80 28.35
C ILE A 8 -7.76 24.75 27.07
N SER A 9 -7.67 25.86 26.33
CA SER A 9 -6.80 25.98 25.15
C SER A 9 -5.31 25.88 25.50
N CYS A 10 -4.90 26.48 26.62
CA CYS A 10 -3.52 26.39 27.13
C CYS A 10 -3.16 24.95 27.51
N LEU A 11 -4.05 24.24 28.20
CA LEU A 11 -3.86 22.84 28.57
C LEU A 11 -3.83 21.91 27.34
N GLN A 12 -4.63 22.18 26.31
CA GLN A 12 -4.58 21.44 25.04
C GLN A 12 -3.28 21.70 24.25
N SER A 13 -2.75 22.93 24.31
CA SER A 13 -1.47 23.25 23.69
C SER A 13 -0.30 22.56 24.42
N LEU A 14 -0.35 22.55 25.76
CA LEU A 14 0.64 21.88 26.61
C LEU A 14 0.62 20.36 26.45
N THR A 15 -0.56 19.73 26.35
CA THR A 15 -0.65 18.28 26.10
C THR A 15 -0.12 17.93 24.70
N ARG A 16 -0.34 18.78 23.70
CA ARG A 16 0.19 18.58 22.34
C ARG A 16 1.71 18.76 22.26
N LEU A 17 2.27 19.74 22.98
CA LEU A 17 3.70 19.96 23.13
C LEU A 17 4.38 18.80 23.87
N LEU A 18 3.77 18.32 24.96
CA LEU A 18 4.26 17.17 25.72
C LEU A 18 4.19 15.89 24.89
N TYR A 19 3.10 15.64 24.17
CA TYR A 19 2.97 14.51 23.25
C TYR A 19 4.04 14.51 22.16
N ASN A 20 4.26 15.64 21.50
CA ASN A 20 5.29 15.77 20.46
C ASN A 20 6.72 15.61 21.01
N THR A 21 6.96 16.07 22.24
CA THR A 21 8.26 15.91 22.91
C THR A 21 8.50 14.45 23.30
N ILE A 22 7.47 13.76 23.80
CA ILE A 22 7.51 12.34 24.13
C ILE A 22 7.70 11.49 22.86
N ILE A 23 7.03 11.82 21.75
CA ILE A 23 7.23 11.17 20.44
C ILE A 23 8.67 11.37 19.94
N LYS A 24 9.20 12.61 19.99
CA LYS A 24 10.60 12.90 19.63
C LYS A 24 11.60 12.12 20.49
N LEU A 25 11.36 12.04 21.80
CA LEU A 25 12.20 11.28 22.72
C LEU A 25 12.09 9.77 22.47
N LEU A 26 10.90 9.23 22.19
CA LEU A 26 10.70 7.83 21.81
C LEU A 26 11.40 7.47 20.49
N TYR A 27 11.36 8.35 19.49
CA TYR A 27 12.11 8.18 18.23
C TYR A 27 13.63 8.23 18.43
N THR A 28 14.09 9.01 19.41
CA THR A 28 15.52 9.14 19.72
C THR A 28 16.03 7.94 20.53
N ILE A 29 15.21 7.41 21.46
CA ILE A 29 15.60 6.32 22.37
C ILE A 29 15.48 4.93 21.72
N LYS A 30 14.61 4.73 20.71
CA LYS A 30 14.51 3.45 19.97
C LYS A 30 15.60 3.21 18.92
N GLY A 31 16.73 3.91 18.99
CA GLY A 31 17.79 3.80 17.98
C GLY A 31 17.32 4.41 16.67
N GLY A 32 17.07 5.72 16.71
CA GLY A 32 16.55 6.50 15.58
C GLY A 32 17.22 6.11 14.27
N PHE A 33 16.42 5.56 13.37
CA PHE A 33 16.79 5.36 11.99
C PHE A 33 17.08 6.74 11.38
N THR A 34 18.32 7.19 11.49
CA THR A 34 18.81 8.29 10.67
C THR A 34 18.72 7.76 9.25
N VAL A 35 17.98 8.46 8.38
CA VAL A 35 17.90 8.14 6.94
C VAL A 35 19.32 8.29 6.37
N ARG A 36 20.13 7.24 6.45
CA ARG A 36 21.48 7.20 5.86
C ARG A 36 21.38 7.21 4.34
N SER A 37 20.29 6.66 3.80
CA SER A 37 19.95 6.67 2.39
C SER A 37 18.43 6.57 2.24
N THR A 38 17.84 7.49 1.48
CA THR A 38 16.41 7.45 1.16
C THR A 38 16.02 6.14 0.49
N LEU A 39 16.89 5.58 -0.37
CA LEU A 39 16.66 4.28 -1.01
C LEU A 39 16.63 3.12 0.01
N ALA A 40 17.52 3.14 1.00
CA ALA A 40 17.50 2.13 2.06
C ALA A 40 16.22 2.22 2.88
N THR A 41 15.73 3.43 3.18
CA THR A 41 14.44 3.65 3.83
C THR A 41 13.30 3.08 3.00
N PHE A 42 13.27 3.34 1.69
CA PHE A 42 12.23 2.79 0.80
C PHE A 42 12.23 1.27 0.79
N ASN A 43 13.41 0.63 0.74
CA ASN A 43 13.50 -0.82 0.82
C ASN A 43 12.96 -1.34 2.16
N GLN A 44 13.31 -0.69 3.27
CA GLN A 44 12.79 -1.07 4.59
C GLN A 44 11.26 -0.91 4.69
N LEU A 45 10.72 0.18 4.16
CA LEU A 45 9.28 0.41 4.10
C LEU A 45 8.58 -0.64 3.22
N ASN A 46 9.18 -1.01 2.09
CA ASN A 46 8.66 -2.09 1.26
C ASN A 46 8.64 -3.41 2.03
N LEU A 47 9.71 -3.77 2.77
CA LEU A 47 9.73 -4.99 3.59
C LEU A 47 8.59 -5.00 4.63
N LEU A 48 8.39 -3.90 5.36
CA LEU A 48 7.28 -3.77 6.32
C LEU A 48 5.92 -3.91 5.63
N TYR A 49 5.76 -3.32 4.43
CA TYR A 49 4.55 -3.46 3.65
C TYR A 49 4.33 -4.90 3.14
N GLN A 50 5.39 -5.63 2.77
CA GLN A 50 5.29 -7.04 2.42
C GLN A 50 4.86 -7.90 3.62
N GLU A 51 5.37 -7.63 4.83
CA GLU A 51 4.91 -8.31 6.05
C GLU A 51 3.42 -8.04 6.31
N GLN A 52 2.97 -6.80 6.12
CA GLN A 52 1.55 -6.48 6.27
C GLN A 52 0.66 -7.24 5.26
N LYS A 53 1.12 -7.38 4.01
CA LYS A 53 0.43 -8.21 3.00
C LYS A 53 0.40 -9.69 3.35
N LYS A 54 1.43 -10.23 4.02
CA LYS A 54 1.40 -11.60 4.55
C LYS A 54 0.32 -11.76 5.60
N HIS A 55 0.17 -10.81 6.50
CA HIS A 55 -0.91 -10.83 7.50
C HIS A 55 -2.30 -10.77 6.85
N TRP A 56 -2.49 -9.94 5.83
CA TRP A 56 -3.75 -9.91 5.08
C TRP A 56 -4.02 -11.20 4.32
N ALA A 57 -2.98 -11.82 3.74
CA ALA A 57 -3.09 -13.10 3.07
C ALA A 57 -3.61 -14.19 4.03
N LEU A 58 -3.06 -14.27 5.24
CA LEU A 58 -3.53 -15.19 6.28
C LEU A 58 -4.99 -14.90 6.68
N ARG A 59 -5.33 -13.63 6.91
CA ARG A 59 -6.69 -13.21 7.31
C ARG A 59 -7.75 -13.56 6.28
N LEU A 60 -7.41 -13.52 5.00
CA LEU A 60 -8.32 -13.77 3.88
C LEU A 60 -8.23 -15.20 3.33
N ASN A 61 -7.40 -16.06 3.92
CA ASN A 61 -7.09 -17.40 3.42
C ASN A 61 -6.61 -17.39 1.94
N LEU A 62 -5.74 -16.42 1.62
CA LEU A 62 -5.11 -16.26 0.31
C LEU A 62 -3.61 -16.52 0.40
N LYS A 63 -3.00 -16.81 -0.74
CA LYS A 63 -1.54 -16.84 -0.88
C LYS A 63 -1.01 -15.42 -1.05
N LEU A 64 0.19 -15.11 -0.53
CA LEU A 64 0.81 -13.79 -0.68
C LEU A 64 0.88 -13.33 -2.14
N ALA A 65 1.20 -14.22 -3.06
CA ALA A 65 1.27 -13.89 -4.49
C ALA A 65 -0.11 -13.50 -5.08
N GLN A 66 -1.21 -14.03 -4.54
CA GLN A 66 -2.56 -13.64 -4.94
C GLN A 66 -2.91 -12.25 -4.40
N VAL A 67 -2.56 -11.97 -3.15
CA VAL A 67 -2.69 -10.63 -2.56
C VAL A 67 -1.88 -9.62 -3.39
N ASN A 68 -0.64 -9.94 -3.75
CA ASN A 68 0.20 -9.07 -4.57
C ASN A 68 -0.42 -8.79 -5.96
N ILE A 69 -1.04 -9.78 -6.60
CA ILE A 69 -1.73 -9.56 -7.88
C ILE A 69 -2.97 -8.71 -7.67
N LEU A 70 -3.85 -9.07 -6.72
CA LEU A 70 -5.10 -8.34 -6.48
C LEU A 70 -4.84 -6.87 -6.12
N MET A 71 -3.84 -6.60 -5.27
CA MET A 71 -3.43 -5.24 -4.89
C MET A 71 -2.82 -4.43 -6.03
N ALA A 72 -2.48 -5.05 -7.16
CA ALA A 72 -2.03 -4.36 -8.37
C ALA A 72 -3.18 -4.02 -9.33
N ILE A 73 -4.41 -4.47 -9.03
CA ILE A 73 -5.60 -4.23 -9.86
C ILE A 73 -6.33 -2.99 -9.34
N GLU A 74 -6.75 -2.13 -10.26
CA GLU A 74 -7.57 -0.96 -9.90
C GLU A 74 -8.96 -1.39 -9.38
N PRO A 75 -9.56 -0.68 -8.42
CA PRO A 75 -10.82 -1.09 -7.79
C PRO A 75 -11.97 -1.37 -8.75
N ASP A 76 -12.10 -0.53 -9.78
CA ASP A 76 -13.21 -0.57 -10.74
C ASP A 76 -12.89 -1.44 -11.97
N GLN A 77 -11.72 -2.08 -11.99
CA GLN A 77 -11.27 -2.87 -13.13
C GLN A 77 -11.89 -4.26 -13.12
N GLU A 78 -12.83 -4.50 -14.04
CA GLU A 78 -13.48 -5.81 -14.15
C GLU A 78 -12.64 -6.87 -14.86
N ARG A 79 -11.78 -6.42 -15.78
CA ARG A 79 -10.97 -7.28 -16.65
C ARG A 79 -9.54 -6.77 -16.67
N ILE A 80 -8.61 -7.70 -16.65
CA ILE A 80 -7.19 -7.39 -16.65
C ILE A 80 -6.44 -8.25 -17.65
N SER A 81 -5.53 -7.62 -18.38
CA SER A 81 -4.68 -8.32 -19.34
C SER A 81 -3.37 -8.79 -18.70
N HIS A 82 -2.85 -9.91 -19.19
CA HIS A 82 -1.54 -10.42 -18.75
C HIS A 82 -0.41 -9.39 -19.00
N ALA A 83 -0.46 -8.66 -20.12
CA ALA A 83 0.54 -7.66 -20.48
C ALA A 83 0.54 -6.45 -19.51
N GLU A 84 -0.65 -6.01 -19.10
CA GLU A 84 -0.83 -4.94 -18.11
C GLU A 84 -0.29 -5.37 -16.74
N LEU A 85 -0.65 -6.56 -16.26
CA LEU A 85 -0.12 -7.09 -15.00
C LEU A 85 1.40 -7.30 -15.04
N THR A 86 1.98 -7.70 -16.18
CA THR A 86 3.43 -7.80 -16.33
C THR A 86 4.08 -6.42 -16.12
N THR A 87 3.45 -5.38 -16.66
CA THR A 87 3.93 -3.99 -16.55
C THR A 87 3.81 -3.46 -15.12
N LEU A 88 2.69 -3.75 -14.44
CA LEU A 88 2.39 -3.28 -13.08
C LEU A 88 3.19 -4.03 -12.01
N THR A 89 3.27 -5.35 -12.10
CA THR A 89 3.90 -6.19 -11.07
C THR A 89 5.41 -6.33 -11.26
N LYS A 90 5.93 -6.03 -12.46
CA LYS A 90 7.33 -6.27 -12.87
C LYS A 90 7.79 -7.73 -12.74
N LEU A 91 6.85 -8.67 -12.60
CA LEU A 91 7.13 -10.11 -12.61
C LEU A 91 7.47 -10.57 -14.03
N ASP A 92 8.28 -11.61 -14.16
CA ASP A 92 8.49 -12.23 -15.45
C ASP A 92 7.19 -12.87 -15.98
N ALA A 93 7.03 -12.85 -17.30
CA ALA A 93 5.81 -13.30 -17.96
C ALA A 93 5.45 -14.76 -17.63
N SER A 94 6.46 -15.61 -17.37
CA SER A 94 6.26 -17.04 -17.09
C SER A 94 5.73 -17.27 -15.67
N THR A 95 6.29 -16.57 -14.68
CA THR A 95 5.83 -16.60 -13.29
C THR A 95 4.43 -16.04 -13.17
N LEU A 96 4.17 -14.88 -13.78
CA LEU A 96 2.83 -14.30 -13.78
C LEU A 96 1.80 -15.22 -14.45
N SER A 97 2.16 -15.86 -15.57
CA SER A 97 1.28 -16.82 -16.25
C SER A 97 0.91 -18.00 -15.34
N ARG A 98 1.90 -18.56 -14.63
CA ARG A 98 1.66 -19.65 -13.66
C ARG A 98 0.71 -19.18 -12.55
N GLN A 99 0.98 -18.00 -11.97
CA GLN A 99 0.19 -17.45 -10.89
C GLN A 99 -1.27 -17.21 -11.30
N LEU A 100 -1.51 -16.62 -12.48
CA LEU A 100 -2.86 -16.35 -12.99
C LEU A 100 -3.61 -17.64 -13.35
N ASN A 101 -2.91 -18.66 -13.86
CA ASN A 101 -3.53 -19.97 -14.09
C ASN A 101 -3.95 -20.63 -12.77
N THR A 102 -3.11 -20.59 -11.74
CA THR A 102 -3.45 -21.09 -10.41
C THR A 102 -4.63 -20.33 -9.81
N MET A 103 -4.63 -19.00 -9.88
CA MET A 103 -5.76 -18.19 -9.43
C MET A 103 -7.06 -18.50 -10.18
N ALA A 104 -6.97 -18.83 -11.47
CA ALA A 104 -8.14 -19.25 -12.25
C ALA A 104 -8.65 -20.64 -11.82
N GLN A 105 -7.74 -21.58 -11.56
CA GLN A 105 -8.09 -22.90 -11.04
C GLN A 105 -8.73 -22.84 -9.65
N GLU A 106 -8.30 -21.89 -8.82
CA GLU A 106 -8.83 -21.65 -7.47
C GLU A 106 -10.08 -20.76 -7.46
N GLY A 107 -10.63 -20.41 -8.63
CA GLY A 107 -11.91 -19.70 -8.74
C GLY A 107 -11.85 -18.20 -8.42
N LEU A 108 -10.66 -17.60 -8.35
CA LEU A 108 -10.48 -16.16 -8.19
C LEU A 108 -10.58 -15.41 -9.55
N LEU A 109 -10.20 -16.08 -10.63
CA LEU A 109 -10.21 -15.50 -11.98
C LEU A 109 -10.92 -16.40 -12.97
N THR A 110 -11.47 -15.80 -14.01
CA THR A 110 -12.00 -16.53 -15.17
C THR A 110 -11.27 -16.05 -16.42
N LYS A 111 -10.75 -16.97 -17.23
CA LYS A 111 -10.20 -16.61 -18.54
C LYS A 111 -11.32 -16.13 -19.45
N VAL A 112 -11.11 -14.99 -20.10
CA VAL A 112 -12.07 -14.41 -21.03
C VAL A 112 -11.36 -14.04 -22.33
N THR A 113 -12.11 -14.03 -23.43
CA THR A 113 -11.61 -13.56 -24.72
C THR A 113 -11.42 -12.05 -24.67
N GLY A 114 -10.21 -11.57 -24.98
CA GLY A 114 -9.93 -10.15 -25.16
C GLY A 114 -10.54 -9.59 -26.45
N ALA A 115 -10.34 -8.29 -26.67
CA ALA A 115 -10.70 -7.68 -27.95
C ALA A 115 -9.89 -8.28 -29.11
N ASP A 116 -8.63 -8.61 -28.86
CA ASP A 116 -7.80 -9.46 -29.72
C ASP A 116 -7.78 -10.89 -29.14
N PRO A 117 -8.18 -11.94 -29.91
CA PRO A 117 -8.16 -13.33 -29.48
C PRO A 117 -6.78 -13.84 -29.02
N ARG A 118 -5.69 -13.17 -29.43
CA ARG A 118 -4.32 -13.52 -29.02
C ARG A 118 -3.98 -13.02 -27.62
N GLN A 119 -4.74 -12.05 -27.11
CA GLN A 119 -4.53 -11.50 -25.77
C GLN A 119 -5.06 -12.44 -24.70
N ARG A 120 -4.24 -12.63 -23.65
CA ARG A 120 -4.65 -13.34 -22.44
C ARG A 120 -5.30 -12.35 -21.49
N VAL A 121 -6.61 -12.46 -21.34
CA VAL A 121 -7.42 -11.60 -20.47
C VAL A 121 -8.13 -12.43 -19.42
N TYR A 122 -8.24 -11.87 -18.23
CA TYR A 122 -8.87 -12.50 -17.07
C TYR A 122 -9.93 -11.55 -16.51
N ALA A 123 -11.07 -12.09 -16.11
CA ALA A 123 -12.11 -11.38 -15.37
C ALA A 123 -12.06 -11.79 -13.89
N LEU A 124 -12.26 -10.83 -12.99
CA LEU A 124 -12.40 -11.11 -11.56
C LEU A 124 -13.73 -11.82 -11.29
N THR A 125 -13.69 -12.93 -10.55
CA THR A 125 -14.91 -13.57 -10.05
C THR A 125 -15.51 -12.76 -8.89
N PRO A 126 -16.78 -12.97 -8.50
CA PRO A 126 -17.36 -12.32 -7.34
C PRO A 126 -16.51 -12.50 -6.07
N THR A 127 -15.95 -13.70 -5.86
CA THR A 127 -15.06 -14.00 -4.74
C THR A 127 -13.80 -13.11 -4.76
N ALA A 128 -13.17 -12.96 -5.92
CA ALA A 128 -12.00 -12.09 -6.04
C ALA A 128 -12.34 -10.60 -5.91
N LYS A 129 -13.50 -10.15 -6.42
CA LYS A 129 -13.98 -8.78 -6.22
C LYS A 129 -14.19 -8.47 -4.73
N THR A 130 -14.81 -9.39 -3.98
CA THR A 130 -14.95 -9.25 -2.52
C THR A 130 -13.59 -9.18 -1.83
N ALA A 131 -12.67 -10.10 -2.18
CA ALA A 131 -11.32 -10.09 -1.61
C ALA A 131 -10.56 -8.80 -1.91
N LEU A 132 -10.64 -8.29 -3.15
CA LEU A 132 -10.05 -7.02 -3.56
C LEU A 132 -10.61 -5.85 -2.74
N SER A 133 -11.94 -5.78 -2.59
CA SER A 133 -12.58 -4.75 -1.79
C SER A 133 -12.14 -4.79 -0.32
N THR A 134 -12.05 -5.98 0.27
CA THR A 134 -11.54 -6.12 1.64
C THR A 134 -10.06 -5.73 1.75
N LEU A 135 -9.23 -6.10 0.78
CA LEU A 135 -7.82 -5.71 0.75
C LEU A 135 -7.64 -4.18 0.67
N GLN A 136 -8.49 -3.49 -0.08
CA GLN A 136 -8.47 -2.02 -0.16
C GLN A 136 -8.87 -1.35 1.15
N GLN A 137 -9.87 -1.91 1.85
CA GLN A 137 -10.23 -1.46 3.19
C GLN A 137 -9.05 -1.63 4.15
N LEU A 138 -8.40 -2.79 4.14
CA LEU A 138 -7.23 -3.08 4.96
C LEU A 138 -6.04 -2.15 4.65
N GLN A 139 -5.83 -1.81 3.38
CA GLN A 139 -4.84 -0.81 2.99
C GLN A 139 -5.19 0.58 3.53
N THR A 140 -6.44 0.99 3.39
CA THR A 140 -6.93 2.29 3.89
C THR A 140 -6.78 2.37 5.42
N GLU A 141 -7.11 1.30 6.14
CA GLU A 141 -6.90 1.20 7.59
C GLU A 141 -5.42 1.35 7.96
N LEU A 142 -4.52 0.69 7.23
CA LEU A 142 -3.08 0.82 7.44
C LEU A 142 -2.59 2.25 7.19
N GLU A 143 -3.02 2.87 6.09
CA GLU A 143 -2.66 4.24 5.74
C GLU A 143 -3.14 5.23 6.83
N ASN A 144 -4.40 5.09 7.26
CA ASN A 144 -4.97 5.88 8.35
C ASN A 144 -4.20 5.69 9.65
N HIS A 145 -3.80 4.45 9.97
CA HIS A 145 -3.02 4.16 11.17
C HIS A 145 -1.64 4.81 11.14
N ILE A 146 -0.93 4.72 10.00
CA ILE A 146 0.40 5.33 9.81
C ILE A 146 0.31 6.86 9.93
N GLN A 147 -0.76 7.46 9.40
CA GLN A 147 -0.93 8.90 9.28
C GLN A 147 -1.78 9.53 10.38
N GLN A 148 -2.21 8.76 11.39
CA GLN A 148 -3.19 9.17 12.41
C GLN A 148 -2.84 10.49 13.12
N ASN A 149 -1.55 10.78 13.29
CA ASN A 149 -1.05 11.96 14.01
C ASN A 149 -0.41 13.01 13.09
N TRP A 150 -0.52 12.83 11.77
CA TRP A 150 0.07 13.72 10.78
C TRP A 150 -0.96 14.77 10.39
N SER A 151 -0.52 16.01 10.24
CA SER A 151 -1.35 17.05 9.64
C SER A 151 -1.62 16.75 8.16
N THR A 152 -2.71 17.29 7.62
CA THR A 152 -3.03 17.20 6.19
C THR A 152 -1.89 17.75 5.32
N ASP A 153 -1.22 18.81 5.78
CA ASP A 153 -0.08 19.40 5.08
C ASP A 153 1.13 18.46 5.01
N GLU A 154 1.45 17.75 6.10
CA GLU A 154 2.54 16.77 6.11
C GLU A 154 2.24 15.57 5.20
N GLN A 155 1.02 15.07 5.21
CA GLN A 155 0.58 13.98 4.33
C GLN A 155 0.70 14.40 2.85
N GLN A 156 0.22 15.60 2.52
CA GLN A 156 0.28 16.12 1.16
C GLN A 156 1.71 16.42 0.71
N LEU A 157 2.54 16.99 1.58
CA LEU A 157 3.94 17.25 1.31
C LEU A 157 4.69 15.95 1.02
N LEU A 158 4.50 14.91 1.85
CA LEU A 158 5.09 13.61 1.62
C LEU A 158 4.67 13.06 0.24
N LYS A 159 3.37 13.09 -0.08
CA LYS A 159 2.86 12.62 -1.38
C LYS A 159 3.54 13.33 -2.57
N ILE A 160 3.72 14.66 -2.48
CA ILE A 160 4.41 15.44 -3.51
C ILE A 160 5.89 15.03 -3.62
N LEU A 161 6.59 14.89 -2.50
CA LEU A 161 8.00 14.51 -2.47
C LEU A 161 8.21 13.09 -3.02
N LEU A 162 7.35 12.14 -2.63
CA LEU A 162 7.37 10.77 -3.14
C LEU A 162 7.14 10.72 -4.65
N ASN A 163 6.17 11.48 -5.18
CA ASN A 163 5.92 11.53 -6.62
C ASN A 163 7.12 12.12 -7.39
N ARG A 164 7.71 13.21 -6.89
CA ARG A 164 8.92 13.80 -7.49
C ARG A 164 10.10 12.82 -7.47
N TYR A 165 10.26 12.10 -6.37
CA TYR A 165 11.30 11.09 -6.21
C TYR A 165 11.11 9.93 -7.19
N TYR A 166 9.89 9.39 -7.30
CA TYR A 166 9.53 8.34 -8.25
C TYR A 166 9.81 8.75 -9.70
N GLN A 167 9.41 9.95 -10.10
CA GLN A 167 9.70 10.48 -11.45
C GLN A 167 11.20 10.62 -11.72
N SER A 168 11.99 10.94 -10.69
CA SER A 168 13.44 11.04 -10.81
C SER A 168 14.08 9.66 -10.98
N PHE A 169 13.52 8.62 -10.35
CA PHE A 169 14.01 7.24 -10.44
C PHE A 169 13.73 6.57 -11.80
N ASN A 170 12.61 6.92 -12.44
CA ASN A 170 12.26 6.42 -13.77
C ASN A 170 13.04 7.08 -14.92
N ARG A 171 13.90 8.06 -14.63
CA ARG A 171 14.79 8.64 -15.65
C ARG A 171 15.99 7.70 -15.83
N PRO A 172 16.34 7.30 -17.07
CA PRO A 172 17.53 6.51 -17.31
C PRO A 172 18.77 7.28 -16.84
N LEU A 173 19.69 6.58 -16.17
CA LEU A 173 21.01 7.10 -15.88
C LEU A 173 21.69 7.40 -17.22
N LYS A 174 22.20 8.63 -17.38
CA LYS A 174 22.99 9.02 -18.55
C LYS A 174 24.40 8.47 -18.44
#